data_AF-A0A7X7L6U6-F1
#
_entry.id   AF-A0A7X7L6U6-F1
#
_cell.length_a   1.000
_cell.length_b   1.000
_cell.length_c   1.000
_cell.angle_alpha   90.00
_cell.angle_beta   90.00
_cell.angle_gamma   90.00
#
_symmetry.space_group_name_H-M   'P 1'
#
loop_
_entity.id
_entity.type
_entity.pdbx_description
1 polymer ?
#
loop_
_entity_poly.entity_id
_entity_poly.type
_entity_poly.pdbx_seq_one_letter_code
_entity_poly.pdbx_strand_id
1 'polypeptide(L)' 'KEHDRTDLISDEIYVEEGIPVKEEDISIGKRINIDYAKEAKDFLWRFSIE' A
#
# COMPACT_ATOMS: atom_id res chain seq x y z
N LYS A 1 -8.21 -12.28 -8.61
CA LYS A 1 -9.05 -12.52 -9.81
C LYS A 1 -10.52 -12.27 -9.55
N GLU A 2 -11.10 -12.88 -8.51
CA GLU A 2 -12.54 -12.72 -8.22
C GLU A 2 -13.01 -11.26 -8.17
N HIS A 3 -12.26 -10.39 -7.48
CA HIS A 3 -12.57 -8.95 -7.37
C HIS A 3 -11.68 -8.06 -8.25
N ASP A 4 -10.97 -8.61 -9.24
CA ASP A 4 -10.11 -7.80 -10.10
C ASP A 4 -10.99 -6.86 -10.95
N ARG A 5 -10.71 -5.55 -10.90
CA ARG A 5 -11.47 -4.48 -11.58
C ARG A 5 -12.83 -4.15 -10.95
N THR A 6 -13.17 -4.74 -9.80
CA THR A 6 -14.31 -4.29 -9.00
C THR A 6 -14.05 -2.88 -8.49
N ASP A 7 -15.11 -2.07 -8.40
CA ASP A 7 -15.04 -0.71 -7.89
C ASP A 7 -15.03 -0.69 -6.36
N LEU A 8 -14.11 0.08 -5.77
CA LEU A 8 -13.97 0.23 -4.32
C LEU A 8 -14.97 1.23 -3.71
N ILE A 9 -15.79 1.90 -4.54
CA ILE A 9 -16.89 2.77 -4.08
C ILE A 9 -18.25 2.08 -4.13
N SER A 10 -18.28 0.77 -4.40
CA SER A 10 -19.49 -0.04 -4.45
C SER A 10 -19.82 -0.67 -3.09
N ASP A 11 -21.02 -1.24 -2.95
CA ASP A 11 -21.45 -1.90 -1.70
C ASP A 11 -20.89 -3.32 -1.53
N GLU A 12 -20.17 -3.86 -2.52
CA GLU A 12 -19.62 -5.24 -2.47
C GLU A 12 -18.30 -5.30 -1.70
N ILE A 13 -17.37 -4.39 -2.01
CA ILE A 13 -16.06 -4.25 -1.36
C ILE A 13 -15.67 -2.77 -1.35
N TYR A 14 -15.43 -2.22 -0.18
CA TYR A 14 -15.19 -0.79 0.03
C TYR A 14 -14.22 -0.53 1.19
N VAL A 15 -13.81 0.73 1.30
CA VAL A 15 -12.94 1.23 2.38
C VAL A 15 -13.76 2.11 3.32
N GLU A 16 -13.61 1.90 4.62
CA GLU A 16 -14.23 2.73 5.66
C GLU A 16 -13.18 3.61 6.36
N GLU A 17 -13.66 4.58 7.15
CA GLU A 17 -12.79 5.43 7.97
C GLU A 17 -11.98 4.59 8.96
N GLY A 18 -10.67 4.82 8.98
CA GLY A 18 -9.74 4.12 9.86
C GLY A 18 -9.53 4.81 11.20
N ILE A 19 -8.49 4.37 11.92
CA ILE A 19 -8.00 5.08 13.10
C ILE A 19 -6.93 6.11 12.69
N PRO A 20 -6.77 7.22 13.44
CA PRO A 20 -5.64 8.11 13.25
C PRO A 20 -4.31 7.38 13.47
N VAL A 21 -3.40 7.50 12.51
CA VAL A 21 -2.03 6.98 12.59
C VAL A 21 -1.09 8.18 12.71
N LYS A 22 -0.16 8.14 13.68
CA LYS A 22 0.85 9.18 13.78
C LYS A 22 1.96 8.94 12.77
N GLU A 23 2.58 9.99 12.28
CA GLU A 23 3.70 9.88 11.33
C GLU A 23 4.89 9.10 11.91
N GLU A 24 5.11 9.18 13.22
CA GLU A 24 6.17 8.43 13.93
C GLU A 24 5.98 6.91 13.89
N ASP A 25 4.75 6.45 13.68
CA ASP A 25 4.42 5.02 13.60
C ASP A 25 4.52 4.47 12.16
N ILE A 26 4.87 5.31 11.17
CA ILE A 26 4.97 4.92 9.75
C ILE A 26 6.42 4.59 9.40
N SER A 27 6.73 3.31 9.20
CA SER A 27 7.99 2.90 8.57
C SER A 27 7.97 3.17 7.07
N ILE A 28 9.10 3.67 6.54
CA ILE A 28 9.33 3.86 5.12
C ILE A 28 10.44 2.92 4.64
N GLY A 29 10.22 2.20 3.53
CA GLY A 29 11.21 1.26 3.00
C GLY A 29 11.12 1.00 1.50
N LYS A 30 12.04 0.18 1.00
CA LYS A 30 12.05 -0.31 -0.39
C LYS A 30 10.87 -1.24 -0.65
N ARG A 31 10.33 -1.30 -1.86
CA ARG A 31 9.28 -2.28 -2.20
C ARG A 31 9.86 -3.70 -2.22
N ILE A 32 9.04 -4.71 -1.91
CA ILE A 32 9.47 -6.10 -1.75
C ILE A 32 9.44 -6.81 -3.11
N ASN A 33 10.45 -7.63 -3.41
CA ASN A 33 10.52 -8.49 -4.60
C ASN A 33 10.42 -7.77 -5.95
N ILE A 34 11.01 -6.56 -6.08
CA ILE A 34 11.01 -5.77 -7.31
C ILE A 34 12.40 -5.52 -7.91
N ASP A 35 13.33 -6.46 -7.75
CA ASP A 35 14.72 -6.30 -8.26
C ASP A 35 14.79 -6.06 -9.77
N TYR A 36 13.75 -6.46 -10.51
CA TYR A 36 13.59 -6.19 -11.94
C TYR A 36 13.34 -4.72 -12.28
N ALA A 37 12.99 -3.88 -11.31
CA ALA A 37 12.54 -2.50 -11.51
C ALA A 37 13.67 -1.47 -11.67
N LYS A 38 14.91 -1.93 -11.94
CA LYS A 38 16.10 -1.07 -12.12
C LYS A 38 16.26 -0.07 -10.96
N GLU A 39 16.42 1.22 -11.24
CA GLU A 39 16.61 2.27 -10.25
C GLU A 39 15.42 2.38 -9.29
N ALA A 40 14.22 2.02 -9.75
CA ALA A 40 13.01 2.12 -8.94
C ALA A 40 12.97 1.09 -7.79
N LYS A 41 13.83 0.07 -7.78
CA LYS A 41 13.96 -0.87 -6.65
C LYS A 41 14.50 -0.18 -5.39
N ASP A 42 15.24 0.91 -5.56
CA ASP A 42 15.87 1.65 -4.47
C ASP A 42 14.97 2.76 -3.90
N PHE A 43 13.82 3.02 -4.53
CA PHE A 43 12.86 4.01 -4.05
C PHE A 43 12.14 3.55 -2.79
N LEU A 44 12.03 4.47 -1.83
CA LEU A 44 11.37 4.27 -0.55
C LEU A 44 9.85 4.42 -0.67
N TRP A 45 9.22 3.57 -1.47
CA TRP A 45 7.78 3.62 -1.82
C TRP A 45 6.97 2.51 -1.17
N ARG A 46 7.44 1.99 -0.03
CA ARG A 46 6.68 1.08 0.82
C ARG A 46 6.48 1.75 2.17
N PHE A 47 5.22 1.85 2.59
CA PHE A 47 4.82 2.40 3.87
C PHE A 47 4.13 1.29 4.67
N SER A 48 4.49 1.13 5.93
CA SER A 48 3.89 0.14 6.85
C SER A 48 3.82 0.73 8.25
N ILE A 49 2.94 0.17 9.08
CA ILE A 49 2.89 0.48 10.52
C ILE A 49 3.92 -0.40 11.24
N GLU A 50 4.59 0.13 12.26
CA GLU A 50 5.49 -0.62 13.16
C GLU A 50 4.78 -1.53 14.17
#